data_AF-A0A1Y2ZUV5-F1
#
_entry.id   AF-A0A1Y2ZUV5-F1
#
_cell.length_a   1.000
_cell.length_b   1.000
_cell.length_c   1.000
_cell.angle_alpha   90.00
_cell.angle_beta   90.00
_cell.angle_gamma   90.00
#
_symmetry.space_group_name_H-M   'P 1'
#
loop_
_entity.id
_entity.type
_entity.pdbx_description
1 polymer ?
#
loop_
_entity_poly.entity_id
_entity_poly.type
_entity_poly.pdbx_seq_one_letter_code
_entity_poly.pdbx_strand_id
1 'polypeptide(L)'
;MFEIGFSELVMVGLVSLLVIGPERLPAAARLAGFWLGKTRAMINSVKAEIQIELHAEEMRQLFKEESGLHEFQQLVDETNETVQSIHSSITSLSQDGVDLTKRPPHELE
;
A
#
# COMPACT_ATOMS: atom_id res chain seq x y z
N MET A 1 4.20 2.66 -3.58
CA MET A 1 4.91 3.78 -2.91
C MET A 1 6.23 3.35 -2.24
N PHE A 2 6.76 2.17 -2.53
CA PHE A 2 8.11 1.74 -2.12
C PHE A 2 8.68 0.90 -3.27
N GLU A 3 9.32 1.57 -4.22
CA GLU A 3 10.16 0.88 -5.21
C GLU A 3 11.50 0.64 -4.51
N ILE A 4 11.74 -0.58 -4.00
CA ILE A 4 13.07 -0.93 -3.46
C ILE A 4 13.98 -1.15 -4.67
N GLY A 5 14.63 -0.07 -5.10
CA GLY A 5 15.67 -0.10 -6.11
C GLY A 5 17.02 -0.50 -5.53
N PHE A 6 17.99 -0.72 -6.42
CA PHE A 6 19.38 -0.99 -6.03
C PHE A 6 19.98 0.17 -5.21
N SER A 7 19.64 1.41 -5.55
CA SER A 7 20.03 2.62 -4.84
C SER A 7 19.57 2.63 -3.39
N GLU A 8 18.29 2.33 -3.14
CA GLU A 8 17.73 2.30 -1.78
C GLU A 8 18.40 1.22 -0.94
N LEU A 9 18.67 0.04 -1.52
CA LEU A 9 19.34 -1.04 -0.80
C LEU A 9 20.75 -0.63 -0.34
N VAL A 10 21.51 0.06 -1.21
CA VAL A 10 22.83 0.59 -0.86
C VAL A 10 22.73 1.64 0.23
N MET A 11 21.79 2.59 0.13
CA MET A 11 21.55 3.62 1.15
C MET A 11 21.24 3.01 2.52
N VAL A 12 20.32 2.04 2.57
CA VAL A 12 19.97 1.33 3.81
C VAL A 12 21.15 0.55 4.35
N GLY A 13 21.94 -0.09 3.47
CA GLY A 13 23.18 -0.78 3.82
C GLY A 13 24.18 0.16 4.51
N LEU A 14 24.42 1.34 3.94
CA LEU A 14 25.32 2.35 4.51
C LEU A 14 24.83 2.87 5.86
N VAL A 15 23.54 3.22 5.98
CA VAL A 15 22.95 3.70 7.24
C VAL A 15 23.04 2.60 8.31
N SER A 16 22.74 1.36 7.94
CA SER A 16 22.85 0.22 8.85
C SER A 16 24.30 0.01 9.31
N LEU A 17 25.27 0.16 8.40
CA LEU A 17 26.70 0.08 8.73
C LEU A 17 27.11 1.16 9.72
N LEU A 18 26.55 2.37 9.60
CA LEU A 18 26.84 3.48 10.49
C LEU A 18 26.22 3.29 11.89
N VAL A 19 24.96 2.85 11.96
CA VAL A 19 24.20 2.74 13.21
C VAL A 19 24.58 1.49 14.01
N ILE A 20 24.60 0.34 13.35
CA ILE A 20 24.85 -0.96 13.98
C ILE A 20 26.35 -1.26 14.01
N GLY A 21 27.11 -0.73 13.05
CA GLY A 21 28.52 -1.02 12.85
C GLY A 21 28.74 -2.20 11.88
N PRO A 22 29.83 -2.18 11.09
CA PRO A 22 30.14 -3.23 10.12
C PRO A 22 30.37 -4.61 10.75
N GLU A 23 30.77 -4.68 12.02
CA GLU A 23 31.02 -5.95 12.70
C GLU A 23 29.73 -6.64 13.19
N ARG A 24 28.68 -5.86 13.48
CA ARG A 24 27.43 -6.37 14.07
C ARG A 24 26.32 -6.59 13.05
N LEU A 25 26.35 -5.86 11.93
CA LEU A 25 25.42 -6.04 10.81
C LEU A 25 25.41 -7.49 10.27
N PRO A 26 26.55 -8.15 9.99
CA PRO A 26 26.54 -9.54 9.51
C PRO A 26 25.96 -10.51 10.54
N ALA A 27 26.13 -10.25 11.84
CA ALA A 27 25.48 -11.05 12.88
C ALA A 27 23.95 -10.85 12.86
N ALA A 28 23.47 -9.61 12.77
CA ALA A 28 22.04 -9.30 12.66
C ALA A 28 21.41 -9.91 11.40
N ALA A 29 22.08 -9.81 10.25
CA ALA A 29 21.64 -10.41 9.00
C ALA A 29 21.55 -11.95 9.09
N ARG A 30 22.50 -12.60 9.77
CA ARG A 30 22.46 -14.04 10.03
C ARG A 30 21.28 -14.42 10.91
N LEU A 31 20.99 -13.66 11.96
CA LEU A 31 19.81 -13.89 12.80
C LEU A 31 18.53 -13.71 11.98
N ALA A 32 18.36 -12.59 11.32
CA ALA A 32 17.20 -12.31 10.48
C ALA A 32 17.00 -13.40 9.40
N GLY A 33 18.08 -13.80 8.73
CA GLY A 33 18.06 -14.88 7.74
C GLY A 33 17.70 -16.24 8.32
N PHE A 34 18.21 -16.58 9.51
CA PHE A 34 17.84 -17.81 10.20
C PHE A 34 16.34 -17.85 10.55
N TRP A 35 15.81 -16.76 11.10
CA TRP A 35 14.39 -16.65 11.44
C TRP A 35 13.50 -16.69 10.20
N LEU A 36 13.85 -15.93 9.16
CA LEU A 36 13.11 -15.92 7.90
C LEU A 36 13.13 -17.30 7.22
N GLY A 37 14.28 -17.97 7.23
CA GLY A 37 14.43 -19.33 6.69
C GLY A 37 13.61 -20.35 7.46
N LYS A 38 13.62 -20.29 8.80
CA LYS A 38 12.82 -21.16 9.67
C LYS A 38 11.32 -20.96 9.45
N THR A 39 10.85 -19.71 9.35
CA THR A 39 9.45 -19.40 9.06
C THR A 39 9.05 -19.89 7.68
N ARG A 40 9.89 -19.67 6.65
CA ARG A 40 9.63 -20.18 5.30
C ARG A 40 9.55 -21.71 5.26
N ALA A 41 10.45 -22.39 5.97
CA ALA A 41 10.44 -23.86 6.07
C ALA A 41 9.16 -24.38 6.75
N MET A 42 8.71 -23.71 7.82
CA MET A 42 7.46 -24.05 8.52
C MET A 42 6.23 -23.86 7.63
N ILE A 43 6.15 -22.75 6.89
CA ILE A 43 5.06 -22.52 5.92
C ILE A 43 5.06 -23.61 4.85
N ASN A 44 6.24 -23.99 4.35
CA ASN A 44 6.36 -25.03 3.34
C ASN A 44 5.96 -26.41 3.87
N SER A 45 6.28 -26.75 5.11
CA SER A 45 5.87 -28.03 5.71
C SER A 45 4.36 -28.08 5.92
N VAL A 46 3.75 -27.00 6.41
CA VAL A 46 2.29 -26.91 6.56
C VAL A 46 1.59 -27.03 5.20
N LYS A 47 2.09 -26.34 4.16
CA LYS A 47 1.58 -26.49 2.79
C LYS A 47 1.69 -27.92 2.26
N ALA A 48 2.78 -28.63 2.58
CA ALA A 48 2.99 -30.00 2.14
C ALA A 48 2.05 -30.99 2.84
N GLU A 49 1.75 -30.77 4.13
CA GLU A 49 0.80 -31.56 4.91
C GLU A 49 -0.64 -31.33 4.43
N ILE A 50 -1.01 -30.08 4.13
CA ILE A 50 -2.33 -29.73 3.59
C ILE A 50 -2.60 -30.37 2.21
N GLN A 51 -1.57 -30.53 1.37
CA GLN A 51 -1.70 -31.11 0.02
C GLN A 51 -2.02 -32.61 0.00
N ILE A 52 -1.85 -33.32 1.13
CA ILE A 52 -2.03 -34.77 1.19
C ILE A 52 -3.47 -35.15 1.59
N GLU A 53 -4.25 -34.22 2.15
CA GLU A 53 -5.57 -34.54 2.73
C GLU A 53 -6.73 -33.61 2.32
N LEU A 54 -6.46 -32.40 1.80
CA LEU A 54 -7.48 -31.49 1.28
C LEU A 54 -7.40 -31.40 -0.25
N HIS A 55 -8.50 -31.71 -0.95
CA HIS A 55 -8.66 -31.36 -2.36
C HIS A 55 -8.27 -29.88 -2.54
N ALA A 56 -7.33 -29.60 -3.44
CA ALA A 56 -6.74 -28.28 -3.68
C ALA A 56 -7.74 -27.15 -4.06
N GLU A 57 -9.02 -27.47 -4.21
CA GLU A 57 -10.12 -26.57 -4.56
C GLU A 57 -10.52 -25.65 -3.38
N GLU A 58 -10.58 -26.15 -2.15
CA GLU A 58 -11.12 -25.40 -0.99
C GLU A 58 -10.13 -24.37 -0.44
N MET A 59 -8.83 -24.73 -0.35
CA MET A 59 -7.77 -23.79 0.03
C MET A 59 -7.64 -22.64 -0.98
N ARG A 60 -7.84 -22.92 -2.27
CA ARG A 60 -7.83 -21.90 -3.31
C ARG A 60 -9.00 -20.93 -3.18
N GLN A 61 -10.13 -21.38 -2.63
CA GLN A 61 -11.31 -20.56 -2.40
C GLN A 61 -11.12 -19.63 -1.19
N LEU A 62 -10.55 -20.12 -0.09
CA LEU A 62 -10.21 -19.30 1.09
C LEU A 62 -9.18 -18.21 0.76
N PHE A 63 -8.11 -18.54 0.02
CA PHE A 63 -7.14 -17.53 -0.42
C PHE A 63 -7.73 -16.53 -1.42
N LYS A 64 -8.74 -16.90 -2.22
CA LYS A 64 -9.38 -16.03 -3.22
C LYS A 64 -10.43 -15.11 -2.60
N GLU A 65 -11.03 -15.53 -1.49
CA GLU A 65 -11.98 -14.75 -0.70
C GLU A 65 -11.27 -13.81 0.30
N GLU A 66 -10.12 -14.23 0.84
CA GLU A 66 -9.31 -13.43 1.78
C GLU A 66 -8.30 -12.49 1.07
N SER A 67 -7.93 -12.78 -0.18
CA SER A 67 -7.21 -11.82 -1.02
C SER A 67 -8.18 -10.71 -1.39
N GLY A 68 -8.23 -9.66 -0.57
CA GLY A 68 -9.08 -8.47 -0.67
C GLY A 68 -8.92 -7.65 -1.95
N LEU A 69 -8.61 -8.27 -3.09
CA LEU A 69 -8.62 -7.69 -4.42
C LEU A 69 -10.04 -7.27 -4.83
N HIS A 70 -11.07 -8.05 -4.50
CA HIS A 70 -12.47 -7.67 -4.77
C HIS A 70 -12.93 -6.52 -3.88
N GLU A 71 -12.64 -6.58 -2.58
CA GLU A 71 -12.97 -5.50 -1.63
C GLU A 71 -12.18 -4.22 -1.95
N PHE A 72 -10.90 -4.35 -2.33
CA PHE A 72 -10.07 -3.23 -2.79
C PHE A 72 -10.56 -2.65 -4.11
N GLN A 73 -11.01 -3.46 -5.07
CA GLN A 73 -11.62 -2.96 -6.31
C GLN A 73 -12.90 -2.18 -6.02
N GLN A 74 -13.78 -2.70 -5.17
CA GLN A 74 -15.00 -1.99 -4.77
C GLN A 74 -14.71 -0.67 -4.06
N LEU A 75 -13.72 -0.68 -3.15
CA LEU A 75 -13.32 0.53 -2.44
C LEU A 75 -12.69 1.57 -3.38
N VAL A 76 -11.91 1.14 -4.38
CA VAL A 76 -11.31 2.03 -5.39
C VAL A 76 -12.37 2.59 -6.34
N ASP A 77 -13.36 1.79 -6.74
CA ASP A 77 -14.46 2.23 -7.60
C ASP A 77 -15.37 3.25 -6.89
N GLU A 78 -15.75 2.97 -5.63
CA GLU A 78 -16.53 3.89 -4.79
C GLU A 78 -15.76 5.19 -4.48
N THR A 79 -14.44 5.09 -4.29
CA THR A 79 -13.57 6.26 -4.11
C THR A 79 -13.50 7.10 -5.39
N ASN A 80 -13.40 6.47 -6.57
CA ASN A 80 -13.38 7.19 -7.84
C ASN A 80 -14.69 7.94 -8.10
N GLU A 81 -15.85 7.33 -7.83
CA GLU A 81 -17.15 8.01 -7.96
C GLU A 81 -17.29 9.18 -6.97
N THR A 82 -16.85 8.99 -5.73
CA THR A 82 -16.87 10.03 -4.69
C THR A 82 -15.94 11.19 -5.04
N VAL A 83 -14.73 10.89 -5.53
CA VAL A 83 -13.77 11.91 -5.98
C VAL A 83 -14.32 12.68 -7.18
N GLN A 84 -15.04 12.02 -8.09
CA GLN A 84 -15.62 12.68 -9.27
C GLN A 84 -16.79 13.61 -8.90
N SER A 85 -17.60 13.24 -7.89
CA SER A 85 -18.68 14.10 -7.38
C SER A 85 -18.16 15.28 -6.54
N ILE A 86 -17.04 15.11 -5.83
CA ILE A 86 -16.34 16.19 -5.15
C ILE A 86 -15.70 17.14 -6.17
N HIS A 87 -15.07 16.60 -7.22
CA HIS A 87 -14.46 17.42 -8.28
C HIS A 87 -15.50 18.23 -9.05
N SER A 88 -16.66 17.66 -9.39
CA SER A 88 -17.73 18.40 -10.07
C SER A 88 -18.34 19.48 -9.18
N SER A 89 -18.46 19.23 -7.88
CA SER A 89 -18.91 20.21 -6.88
C SER A 89 -17.89 21.33 -6.67
N ILE A 90 -16.59 21.03 -6.62
CA ILE A 90 -15.53 22.04 -6.50
C ILE A 90 -15.37 22.84 -7.79
N THR A 91 -15.55 22.20 -8.95
CA THR A 91 -15.48 22.88 -10.26
C THR A 91 -16.66 23.81 -10.46
N SER A 92 -17.87 23.40 -10.08
CA SER A 92 -19.05 24.28 -10.12
C SER A 92 -18.95 25.42 -9.11
N LEU A 93 -18.41 25.16 -7.91
CA LEU A 93 -18.14 26.21 -6.92
C LEU A 93 -17.00 27.16 -7.33
N SER A 94 -15.98 26.68 -8.06
CA SER A 94 -14.93 27.52 -8.61
C SER A 94 -15.42 28.38 -9.79
N GLN A 95 -16.52 27.99 -10.43
CA GLN A 95 -17.11 28.73 -11.55
C GLN A 95 -18.05 29.86 -11.08
N ASP A 96 -18.65 29.73 -9.89
CA ASP A 96 -19.45 30.80 -9.24
C ASP A 96 -18.62 31.78 -8.39
N GLY A 97 -17.37 31.42 -8.02
CA GLY A 97 -16.51 32.24 -7.16
C GLY A 97 -15.69 33.33 -7.86
N VAL A 98 -15.72 33.43 -9.19
CA VAL A 98 -14.91 34.38 -9.98
C VAL A 98 -15.80 35.42 -10.68
N ASP A 99 -16.85 35.92 -10.02
CA ASP A 99 -17.59 37.10 -10.52
C ASP A 99 -18.05 38.10 -9.44
N LEU A 100 -17.28 38.24 -8.35
CA LEU A 100 -17.53 39.30 -7.34
C LEU A 100 -16.50 40.43 -7.34
N THR A 101 -15.64 40.57 -8.37
CA THR A 101 -14.64 41.65 -8.45
C THR A 101 -14.91 42.69 -9.55
N LYS A 102 -16.11 42.76 -10.16
CA LYS A 102 -16.37 43.68 -11.28
C LYS A 102 -17.59 44.63 -11.10
N ARG A 103 -17.42 45.64 -10.23
CA ARG A 103 -18.00 47.03 -10.28
C ARG A 103 -19.55 47.18 -10.23
N PRO A 104 -20.12 48.42 -10.05
CA PRO A 104 -19.64 49.72 -9.55
C PRO A 104 -20.58 50.30 -8.42
N PRO A 105 -20.42 51.56 -7.93
CA PRO A 105 -21.25 52.14 -6.86
C PRO A 105 -22.58 52.70 -7.43
N HIS A 106 -23.35 53.48 -6.65
CA HIS A 106 -24.69 54.07 -6.93
C HIS A 106 -25.86 53.20 -6.39
N GLU A 107 -26.90 53.68 -5.71
CA GLU A 107 -27.38 54.99 -5.26
C GLU A 107 -28.46 54.74 -4.18
N LEU A 108 -28.53 55.64 -3.18
CA LEU A 108 -29.70 56.26 -2.51
C LEU A 108 -30.93 55.39 -2.12
N GLU A 109 -31.19 55.30 -0.81
CA GLU A 109 -32.23 56.09 -0.09
C GLU A 109 -31.98 56.05 1.43
#